data_AF-A0A9D6ALR9-F1
#
_entry.id   AF-A0A9D6ALR9-F1
#
_cell.length_a   1.000
_cell.length_b   1.000
_cell.length_c   1.000
_cell.angle_alpha   90.00
_cell.angle_beta   90.00
_cell.angle_gamma   90.00
#
_symmetry.space_group_name_H-M   'P 1'
#
loop_
_entity.id
_entity.type
_entity.pdbx_description
1 polymer ?
#
loop_
_entity_poly.entity_id
_entity_poly.type
_entity_poly.pdbx_seq_one_letter_code
_entity_poly.pdbx_strand_id
1 'polypeptide(L)'
;MQKKLSIKIYFSDIFNVSPNIISEYGAFNISLINDLPLFIDPFLIFNSDDEKLKILHKEIIKYVVFLKSKSNEKITDGLIKHWYYFPEVKQNWFGFCKNGNGGNGLAGKFAQSLKHGLSGIFKDFGEESIGGSHIGKLSLVKEGVGKDNISDFTCNLIKGFLAEYTSELARRCCINQPAASCRLAA
;
A
#
# COMPACT_ATOMS: atom_id res chain seq x y z
N MET A 1 -31.68 -18.99 -26.48
CA MET A 1 -30.36 -18.49 -26.02
C MET A 1 -30.47 -18.11 -24.55
N GLN A 2 -29.91 -18.90 -23.64
CA GLN A 2 -29.84 -18.52 -22.22
C GLN A 2 -28.83 -17.38 -22.08
N LYS A 3 -29.30 -16.21 -21.64
CA LYS A 3 -28.44 -15.10 -21.24
C LYS A 3 -27.73 -15.56 -19.96
N LYS A 4 -26.49 -16.03 -20.09
CA LYS A 4 -25.65 -16.39 -18.93
C LYS A 4 -25.56 -15.14 -18.07
N LEU A 5 -26.16 -15.18 -16.87
CA LEU A 5 -26.08 -14.08 -15.92
C LEU A 5 -24.62 -14.02 -15.44
N SER A 6 -23.80 -13.24 -16.14
CA SER A 6 -22.42 -13.02 -15.73
C SER A 6 -22.45 -12.21 -14.45
N ILE A 7 -22.10 -12.83 -13.33
CA ILE A 7 -21.89 -12.10 -12.07
C ILE A 7 -20.82 -11.05 -12.37
N LYS A 8 -21.16 -9.77 -12.14
CA LYS A 8 -20.23 -8.65 -12.30
C LYS A 8 -19.35 -8.58 -11.07
N ILE A 9 -18.09 -8.99 -11.19
CA ILE A 9 -17.17 -9.12 -10.06
C ILE A 9 -16.03 -8.12 -10.19
N TYR A 10 -15.52 -7.96 -11.41
CA TYR A 10 -14.35 -7.15 -11.66
C TYR A 10 -14.69 -5.69 -11.96
N PHE A 11 -13.71 -4.81 -11.80
CA PHE A 11 -13.81 -3.40 -12.19
C PHE A 11 -14.34 -3.25 -13.63
N SER A 12 -13.79 -4.01 -14.58
CA SER A 12 -14.25 -4.02 -15.98
C SER A 12 -15.74 -4.33 -16.13
N ASP A 13 -16.27 -5.29 -15.37
CA ASP A 13 -17.65 -5.76 -15.48
C ASP A 13 -18.65 -4.73 -14.94
N ILE A 14 -18.25 -4.07 -13.86
CA ILE A 14 -19.07 -3.10 -13.12
C ILE A 14 -19.12 -1.78 -13.89
N PHE A 15 -17.97 -1.28 -14.34
CA PHE A 15 -17.85 -0.01 -15.05
C PHE A 15 -18.06 -0.14 -16.56
N ASN A 16 -18.21 -1.36 -17.07
CA ASN A 16 -18.36 -1.65 -18.50
C ASN A 16 -17.19 -1.10 -19.33
N VAL A 17 -15.98 -1.27 -18.80
CA VAL A 17 -14.71 -0.86 -19.39
C VAL A 17 -14.03 -2.09 -19.98
N SER A 18 -13.46 -1.96 -21.17
CA SER A 18 -12.68 -3.05 -21.78
C SER A 18 -11.46 -3.39 -20.90
N PRO A 19 -11.23 -4.66 -20.53
CA PRO A 19 -10.05 -5.07 -19.78
C PRO A 19 -8.72 -4.66 -20.43
N ASN A 20 -8.69 -4.53 -21.77
CA ASN A 20 -7.51 -4.08 -22.50
C ASN A 20 -7.10 -2.65 -22.12
N ILE A 21 -8.07 -1.75 -21.89
CA ILE A 21 -7.79 -0.37 -21.49
C ILE A 21 -7.11 -0.33 -20.11
N ILE A 22 -7.56 -1.20 -19.19
CA ILE A 22 -7.00 -1.33 -17.85
C ILE A 22 -5.56 -1.87 -17.94
N SER A 23 -5.36 -2.93 -18.72
CA SER A 23 -4.04 -3.55 -18.92
C SER A 23 -3.05 -2.62 -19.63
N GLU A 24 -3.48 -1.87 -20.64
CA GLU A 24 -2.64 -0.90 -21.35
C GLU A 24 -2.25 0.29 -20.46
N TYR A 25 -3.09 0.65 -19.48
CA TYR A 25 -2.75 1.63 -18.46
C TYR A 25 -1.75 1.09 -17.43
N GLY A 26 -1.56 -0.23 -17.37
CA GLY A 26 -0.74 -0.92 -16.39
C GLY A 26 -1.43 -1.18 -15.05
N ALA A 27 -2.75 -1.02 -14.99
CA ALA A 27 -3.53 -1.23 -13.76
C ALA A 27 -4.01 -2.68 -13.65
N PHE A 28 -4.29 -3.12 -12.43
CA PHE A 28 -4.89 -4.44 -12.20
C PHE A 28 -6.42 -4.38 -12.26
N ASN A 29 -7.04 -5.36 -12.93
CA ASN A 29 -8.50 -5.51 -12.96
C ASN A 29 -9.00 -6.16 -11.66
N ILE A 30 -9.11 -5.37 -10.60
CA ILE A 30 -9.44 -5.83 -9.25
C ILE A 30 -10.86 -6.41 -9.12
N SER A 31 -11.04 -7.34 -8.17
CA SER A 31 -12.37 -7.76 -7.71
C SER A 31 -12.93 -6.68 -6.78
N LEU A 32 -14.21 -6.31 -6.97
CA LEU A 32 -14.91 -5.36 -6.10
C LEU A 32 -15.79 -6.07 -5.04
N ILE A 33 -15.67 -7.40 -4.92
CA ILE A 33 -16.48 -8.22 -4.01
C ILE A 33 -15.62 -8.82 -2.89
N ASN A 34 -14.40 -9.25 -3.19
CA ASN A 34 -13.53 -9.96 -2.27
C ASN A 34 -12.07 -9.57 -2.51
N ASP A 35 -11.24 -9.68 -1.47
CA ASP A 35 -9.81 -9.48 -1.62
C ASP A 35 -9.19 -10.48 -2.60
N LEU A 36 -8.13 -10.00 -3.24
CA LEU A 36 -7.20 -10.82 -4.00
C LEU A 36 -5.94 -11.02 -3.16
N PRO A 37 -5.35 -12.24 -3.14
CA PRO A 37 -4.16 -12.56 -2.35
C PRO A 37 -2.88 -11.97 -2.98
N LEU A 38 -2.93 -10.69 -3.31
CA LEU A 38 -1.87 -9.84 -3.83
C LEU A 38 -1.38 -8.92 -2.72
N PHE A 39 -0.14 -8.45 -2.86
CA PHE A 39 0.53 -7.59 -1.89
C PHE A 39 1.36 -6.57 -2.65
N ILE A 40 1.49 -5.36 -2.10
CA ILE A 40 2.44 -4.38 -2.61
C ILE A 40 3.81 -4.70 -2.01
N ASP A 41 4.74 -5.11 -2.87
CA ASP A 41 6.12 -5.32 -2.46
C ASP A 41 6.91 -4.01 -2.62
N PRO A 42 7.40 -3.40 -1.53
CA PRO A 42 8.18 -2.19 -1.63
C PRO A 42 9.53 -2.39 -2.33
N PHE A 43 10.05 -3.61 -2.45
CA PHE A 43 11.26 -3.88 -3.23
C PHE A 43 11.07 -3.57 -4.72
N LEU A 44 9.85 -3.73 -5.24
CA LEU A 44 9.54 -3.38 -6.63
C LEU A 44 9.58 -1.86 -6.86
N ILE A 45 9.21 -1.08 -5.84
CA ILE A 45 9.33 0.39 -5.86
C ILE A 45 10.82 0.79 -5.77
N PHE A 46 11.59 0.12 -4.91
CA PHE A 46 13.02 0.37 -4.72
C PHE A 46 13.85 0.08 -5.98
N ASN A 47 13.60 -1.06 -6.64
CA ASN A 47 14.37 -1.52 -7.81
C ASN A 47 13.85 -0.99 -9.15
N SER A 48 12.89 -0.04 -9.14
CA SER A 48 12.31 0.45 -10.37
C SER A 48 13.21 1.46 -11.08
N ASP A 49 13.31 1.34 -12.41
CA ASP A 49 13.94 2.34 -13.27
C ASP A 49 13.03 3.55 -13.56
N ASP A 50 11.74 3.47 -13.21
CA ASP A 50 10.78 4.57 -13.40
C ASP A 50 11.07 5.76 -12.47
N GLU A 51 11.20 6.95 -13.05
CA GLU A 51 11.54 8.16 -12.29
C GLU A 51 10.48 8.56 -11.26
N LYS A 52 9.19 8.30 -11.52
CA LYS A 52 8.12 8.55 -10.53
C LYS A 52 8.27 7.60 -9.34
N LEU A 53 8.56 6.33 -9.59
CA LEU A 53 8.78 5.34 -8.54
C LEU A 53 10.07 5.61 -7.75
N LYS A 54 11.13 6.12 -8.38
CA LYS A 54 12.33 6.61 -7.68
C LYS A 54 12.03 7.79 -6.76
N ILE A 55 11.19 8.75 -7.19
CA ILE A 55 10.76 9.87 -6.34
C ILE A 55 9.91 9.35 -5.17
N LEU A 56 8.95 8.46 -5.46
CA LEU A 56 8.10 7.84 -4.44
C LEU A 56 8.94 7.10 -3.39
N HIS A 57 9.95 6.35 -3.84
CA HIS A 57 10.91 5.70 -2.96
C HIS A 57 11.65 6.70 -2.06
N LYS A 58 12.12 7.84 -2.58
CA LYS A 58 12.76 8.89 -1.76
C LYS A 58 11.83 9.45 -0.69
N GLU A 59 10.55 9.69 -1.00
CA GLU A 59 9.59 10.18 -0.02
C GLU A 59 9.26 9.13 1.05
N ILE A 60 9.19 7.86 0.67
CA ILE A 60 9.08 6.73 1.61
C ILE A 60 10.27 6.76 2.59
N ILE A 61 11.51 6.82 2.09
CA ILE A 61 12.71 6.83 2.94
C ILE A 61 12.73 8.05 3.86
N LYS A 62 12.41 9.23 3.34
CA LYS A 62 12.32 10.47 4.11
C LYS A 62 11.34 10.34 5.28
N TYR A 63 10.19 9.70 5.07
CA TYR A 63 9.23 9.47 6.15
C TYR A 63 9.77 8.49 7.20
N VAL A 64 10.42 7.39 6.78
CA VAL A 64 11.03 6.44 7.74
C VAL A 64 12.17 7.09 8.54
N VAL A 65 12.97 7.97 7.92
CA VAL A 65 13.99 8.78 8.63
C VAL A 65 13.32 9.74 9.62
N PHE A 66 12.18 10.33 9.27
CA PHE A 66 11.39 11.10 10.23
C PHE A 66 10.96 10.24 11.43
N LEU A 67 10.42 9.04 11.20
CA LEU A 67 10.08 8.10 12.28
C LEU A 67 11.30 7.70 13.11
N LYS A 68 12.47 7.55 12.49
CA LYS A 68 13.74 7.28 13.17
C LYS A 68 14.09 8.42 14.12
N SER A 69 14.02 9.67 13.67
CA SER A 69 14.32 10.83 14.52
C SER A 69 13.41 10.92 15.74
N LYS A 70 12.15 10.48 15.61
CA LYS A 70 11.16 10.42 16.71
C LYS A 70 11.24 9.16 17.58
N SER A 71 12.01 8.15 17.16
CA SER A 71 12.07 6.86 17.85
C SER A 71 12.72 6.92 19.23
N ASN A 72 13.64 7.85 19.48
CA ASN A 72 14.29 8.04 20.79
C ASN A 72 13.60 9.09 21.68
N GLU A 73 12.64 9.84 21.13
CA GLU A 73 11.90 10.85 21.87
C GLU A 73 10.80 10.20 22.74
N LYS A 74 10.51 10.84 23.89
CA LYS A 74 9.33 10.53 24.69
C LYS A 74 8.12 11.23 24.07
N ILE A 75 7.37 10.48 23.27
CA ILE A 75 6.20 10.97 22.53
C ILE A 75 4.91 10.43 23.15
N THR A 76 3.80 11.16 22.99
CA THR A 76 2.49 10.76 23.53
C THR A 76 1.91 9.58 22.75
N ASP A 77 0.99 8.85 23.37
CA ASP A 77 0.28 7.75 22.69
C ASP A 77 -0.48 8.22 21.44
N GLY A 78 -0.98 9.46 21.45
CA GLY A 78 -1.60 10.08 20.28
C GLY A 78 -0.62 10.22 19.10
N LEU A 79 0.62 10.63 19.36
CA LEU A 79 1.66 10.72 18.33
C LEU A 79 2.10 9.33 17.85
N ILE A 80 2.21 8.35 18.76
CA ILE A 80 2.48 6.95 18.38
C ILE A 80 1.39 6.44 17.43
N LYS A 81 0.12 6.72 17.75
CA LYS A 81 -1.03 6.36 16.91
C LYS A 81 -1.01 7.06 15.57
N HIS A 82 -0.57 8.31 15.51
CA HIS A 82 -0.57 9.06 14.25
C HIS A 82 0.60 8.69 13.33
N TRP A 83 1.78 8.41 13.91
CA TRP A 83 3.01 8.20 13.13
C TRP A 83 3.37 6.74 12.87
N TYR A 84 2.97 5.80 13.73
CA TYR A 84 3.49 4.42 13.68
C TYR A 84 2.44 3.33 13.43
N TYR A 85 1.14 3.66 13.32
CA TYR A 85 0.09 2.64 13.28
C TYR A 85 -0.16 1.99 11.91
N PHE A 86 -0.03 2.71 10.79
CA PHE A 86 -0.21 2.19 9.42
C PHE A 86 -1.35 1.16 9.24
N PRO A 87 -2.60 1.55 9.55
CA PRO A 87 -3.73 0.62 9.48
C PRO A 87 -3.98 0.12 8.05
N GLU A 88 -4.59 -1.05 7.91
CA GLU A 88 -4.97 -1.64 6.62
C GLU A 88 -5.71 -0.63 5.70
N VAL A 89 -5.27 -0.55 4.45
CA VAL A 89 -5.86 0.33 3.43
C VAL A 89 -6.88 -0.44 2.60
N LYS A 90 -8.07 -0.64 3.18
CA LYS A 90 -9.18 -1.44 2.61
C LYS A 90 -9.55 -1.14 1.16
N GLN A 91 -9.26 0.07 0.69
CA GLN A 91 -9.60 0.49 -0.67
C GLN A 91 -8.80 -0.23 -1.76
N ASN A 92 -7.66 -0.87 -1.45
CA ASN A 92 -6.82 -1.58 -2.42
C ASN A 92 -7.32 -3.01 -2.76
N TRP A 93 -8.20 -3.60 -1.94
CA TRP A 93 -8.70 -4.99 -2.09
C TRP A 93 -7.60 -6.06 -2.20
N PHE A 94 -6.44 -5.77 -1.60
CA PHE A 94 -5.30 -6.66 -1.54
C PHE A 94 -5.22 -7.26 -0.14
N GLY A 95 -5.23 -8.58 -0.04
CA GLY A 95 -5.23 -9.26 1.24
C GLY A 95 -5.75 -10.69 1.15
N PHE A 96 -5.88 -11.31 2.33
CA PHE A 96 -6.35 -12.70 2.45
C PHE A 96 -7.81 -12.82 2.90
N CYS A 97 -8.58 -11.73 2.97
CA CYS A 97 -9.93 -11.78 3.50
C CYS A 97 -10.85 -12.60 2.57
N LYS A 98 -11.42 -13.69 3.08
CA LYS A 98 -12.33 -14.55 2.31
C LYS A 98 -13.70 -13.89 2.07
N ASN A 99 -14.14 -13.02 2.96
CA ASN A 99 -15.42 -12.30 2.90
C ASN A 99 -15.21 -10.83 3.30
N GLY A 100 -15.23 -9.90 2.33
CA GLY A 100 -14.91 -8.49 2.53
C GLY A 100 -13.43 -8.18 2.28
N ASN A 101 -12.94 -7.11 2.92
CA ASN A 101 -11.58 -6.58 2.80
C ASN A 101 -11.01 -6.13 4.17
N GLY A 102 -11.28 -6.93 5.20
CA GLY A 102 -10.87 -6.65 6.57
C GLY A 102 -9.90 -7.70 7.09
N GLY A 103 -8.72 -7.25 7.49
CA GLY A 103 -7.65 -8.04 8.08
C GLY A 103 -7.23 -7.56 9.47
N ASN A 104 -6.27 -8.28 10.06
CA ASN A 104 -5.57 -7.88 11.28
C ASN A 104 -4.40 -6.96 10.91
N GLY A 105 -4.72 -5.77 10.38
CA GLY A 105 -3.71 -4.79 9.98
C GLY A 105 -2.77 -4.39 11.11
N LEU A 106 -1.84 -3.47 10.81
CA LEU A 106 -0.88 -3.00 11.80
C LEU A 106 -1.59 -2.26 12.93
N ALA A 107 -1.35 -2.72 14.16
CA ALA A 107 -1.92 -2.16 15.38
C ALA A 107 -0.79 -1.74 16.35
N GLY A 108 -1.16 -1.34 17.56
CA GLY A 108 -0.21 -0.81 18.55
C GLY A 108 1.03 -1.68 18.79
N LYS A 109 0.94 -3.01 18.66
CA LYS A 109 2.11 -3.91 18.77
C LYS A 109 3.14 -3.66 17.67
N PHE A 110 2.72 -3.48 16.42
CA PHE A 110 3.61 -3.13 15.33
C PHE A 110 4.22 -1.75 15.55
N ALA A 111 3.39 -0.76 15.89
CA ALA A 111 3.83 0.61 16.13
C ALA A 111 4.97 0.70 17.15
N GLN A 112 4.83 0.00 18.28
CA GLN A 112 5.86 -0.07 19.32
C GLN A 112 7.11 -0.82 18.84
N SER A 113 6.93 -1.90 18.08
CA SER A 113 8.04 -2.69 17.55
C SER A 113 8.85 -1.89 16.52
N LEU A 114 8.18 -1.17 15.62
CA LEU A 114 8.80 -0.28 14.65
C LEU A 114 9.56 0.85 15.34
N LYS A 115 8.94 1.52 16.31
CA LYS A 115 9.62 2.56 17.11
C LYS A 115 10.88 2.00 17.78
N HIS A 116 10.77 0.84 18.43
CA HIS A 116 11.92 0.21 19.10
C HIS A 116 13.01 -0.21 18.10
N GLY A 117 12.63 -0.80 16.97
CA GLY A 117 13.56 -1.21 15.92
C GLY A 117 14.34 -0.03 15.34
N LEU A 118 13.66 1.08 15.06
CA LEU A 118 14.27 2.32 14.57
C LEU A 118 15.21 2.98 15.59
N SER A 119 14.94 2.85 16.90
CA SER A 119 15.85 3.32 17.95
C SER A 119 17.05 2.41 18.18
N GLY A 120 17.00 1.15 17.72
CA GLY A 120 17.99 0.11 18.02
C GLY A 120 18.67 -0.41 16.77
N ILE A 121 18.14 -1.51 16.24
CA ILE A 121 18.75 -2.29 15.14
C ILE A 121 18.80 -1.54 13.81
N PHE A 122 17.98 -0.50 13.62
CA PHE A 122 17.94 0.34 12.41
C PHE A 122 18.38 1.79 12.67
N LYS A 123 19.25 2.01 13.66
CA LYS A 123 19.73 3.36 14.03
C LYS A 123 20.44 4.10 12.87
N ASP A 124 21.04 3.35 11.95
CA ASP A 124 21.75 3.83 10.77
C ASP A 124 20.86 3.91 9.51
N PHE A 125 19.56 3.57 9.61
CA PHE A 125 18.65 3.66 8.47
C PHE A 125 18.64 5.07 7.87
N GLY A 126 18.84 5.17 6.56
CA GLY A 126 18.96 6.45 5.83
C GLY A 126 20.40 6.99 5.72
N GLU A 127 21.35 6.41 6.46
CA GLU A 127 22.76 6.80 6.50
C GLU A 127 23.68 5.64 6.08
N GLU A 128 23.11 4.56 5.53
CA GLU A 128 23.83 3.35 5.15
C GLU A 128 24.83 3.64 4.03
N SER A 129 26.11 3.29 4.27
CA SER A 129 27.21 3.50 3.33
C SER A 129 27.28 2.47 2.19
N ILE A 130 26.56 1.34 2.30
CA ILE A 130 26.55 0.24 1.31
C ILE A 130 25.11 -0.25 1.10
N GLY A 131 24.67 -0.35 -0.16
CA GLY A 131 23.40 -1.00 -0.55
C GLY A 131 22.14 -0.12 -0.48
N GLY A 132 22.17 1.00 0.23
CA GLY A 132 21.03 1.91 0.36
C GLY A 132 19.98 1.44 1.36
N SER A 133 19.04 2.34 1.68
CA SER A 133 17.99 2.09 2.66
C SER A 133 16.87 1.26 2.08
N HIS A 134 16.80 -0.02 2.48
CA HIS A 134 15.73 -0.91 2.04
C HIS A 134 14.68 -1.06 3.12
N ILE A 135 13.47 -0.64 2.82
CA ILE A 135 12.34 -0.73 3.74
C ILE A 135 11.95 -2.17 4.06
N GLY A 136 12.27 -3.12 3.17
CA GLY A 136 12.10 -4.55 3.43
C GLY A 136 12.90 -5.07 4.63
N LYS A 137 13.97 -4.38 5.05
CA LYS A 137 14.67 -4.67 6.31
C LYS A 137 13.74 -4.52 7.52
N LEU A 138 12.67 -3.72 7.43
CA LEU A 138 11.67 -3.60 8.49
C LEU A 138 10.88 -4.90 8.74
N SER A 139 10.88 -5.84 7.79
CA SER A 139 10.36 -7.20 8.05
C SER A 139 11.14 -7.95 9.13
N LEU A 140 12.39 -7.54 9.40
CA LEU A 140 13.25 -8.11 10.45
C LEU A 140 13.01 -7.48 11.83
N VAL A 141 12.14 -6.46 11.95
CA VAL A 141 11.87 -5.74 13.21
C VAL A 141 11.34 -6.67 14.30
N LYS A 142 10.52 -7.67 13.94
CA LYS A 142 9.93 -8.59 14.91
C LYS A 142 9.31 -9.83 14.27
N GLU A 143 9.28 -10.92 15.04
CA GLU A 143 8.42 -12.07 14.80
C GLU A 143 6.94 -11.65 14.67
N GLY A 144 6.29 -12.06 13.58
CA GLY A 144 4.90 -11.71 13.28
C GLY A 144 4.69 -10.50 12.36
N VAL A 145 5.77 -9.89 11.83
CA VAL A 145 5.67 -8.96 10.69
C VAL A 145 5.77 -9.77 9.40
N GLY A 146 4.63 -10.00 8.75
CA GLY A 146 4.54 -10.74 7.49
C GLY A 146 4.48 -9.85 6.25
N LYS A 147 4.35 -10.47 5.07
CA LYS A 147 4.17 -9.75 3.79
C LYS A 147 2.96 -8.82 3.76
N ASP A 148 1.88 -9.20 4.43
CA ASP A 148 0.65 -8.42 4.56
C ASP A 148 0.91 -7.12 5.31
N ASN A 149 1.66 -7.21 6.40
CA ASN A 149 2.09 -6.08 7.21
C ASN A 149 2.99 -5.12 6.42
N ILE A 150 3.94 -5.65 5.65
CA ILE A 150 4.81 -4.83 4.80
C ILE A 150 4.02 -4.18 3.66
N SER A 151 3.05 -4.88 3.09
CA SER A 151 2.12 -4.34 2.10
C SER A 151 1.28 -3.20 2.66
N ASP A 152 0.65 -3.38 3.82
CA ASP A 152 -0.12 -2.35 4.52
C ASP A 152 0.72 -1.11 4.82
N PHE A 153 1.92 -1.33 5.35
CA PHE A 153 2.87 -0.26 5.63
C PHE A 153 3.19 0.53 4.36
N THR A 154 3.54 -0.18 3.28
CA THR A 154 3.86 0.42 1.98
C THR A 154 2.65 1.19 1.45
N CYS A 155 1.46 0.58 1.43
CA CYS A 155 0.20 1.18 0.99
C CYS A 155 -0.10 2.49 1.71
N ASN A 156 0.13 2.57 3.03
CA ASN A 156 -0.08 3.81 3.76
C ASN A 156 0.89 4.91 3.31
N LEU A 157 2.16 4.57 3.10
CA LEU A 157 3.17 5.53 2.66
C LEU A 157 2.94 6.04 1.23
N ILE A 158 2.41 5.19 0.35
CA ILE A 158 2.15 5.54 -1.05
C ILE A 158 0.68 5.85 -1.34
N LYS A 159 -0.15 6.03 -0.31
CA LYS A 159 -1.60 6.14 -0.46
C LYS A 159 -2.01 7.30 -1.38
N GLY A 160 -1.31 8.42 -1.31
CA GLY A 160 -1.54 9.58 -2.19
C GLY A 160 -1.27 9.24 -3.66
N PHE A 161 -0.16 8.55 -3.94
CA PHE A 161 0.20 8.09 -5.28
C PHE A 161 -0.85 7.13 -5.83
N LEU A 162 -1.28 6.13 -5.04
CA LEU A 162 -2.33 5.18 -5.45
C LEU A 162 -3.63 5.93 -5.78
N ALA A 163 -4.03 6.90 -4.94
CA ALA A 163 -5.25 7.67 -5.13
C ALA A 163 -5.22 8.48 -6.43
N GLU A 164 -4.08 9.10 -6.73
CA GLU A 164 -3.87 9.85 -7.97
C GLU A 164 -3.86 8.94 -9.20
N TYR A 165 -3.14 7.81 -9.13
CA TYR A 165 -3.07 6.80 -10.19
C TYR A 165 -4.46 6.26 -10.53
N THR A 166 -5.25 5.84 -9.53
CA THR A 166 -6.62 5.38 -9.75
C THR A 166 -7.51 6.50 -10.29
N SER A 167 -7.40 7.72 -9.77
CA SER A 167 -8.20 8.86 -10.22
C SER A 167 -7.97 9.14 -11.70
N GLU A 168 -6.73 9.03 -12.16
CA GLU A 168 -6.38 9.24 -13.56
C GLU A 168 -6.88 8.10 -14.46
N LEU A 169 -6.76 6.84 -14.03
CA LEU A 169 -7.39 5.71 -14.71
C LEU A 169 -8.91 5.92 -14.85
N ALA A 170 -9.55 6.37 -13.77
CA ALA A 170 -10.98 6.63 -13.74
C ALA A 170 -11.39 7.71 -14.74
N ARG A 171 -10.65 8.83 -14.82
CA ARG A 171 -10.92 9.88 -15.82
C ARG A 171 -10.78 9.36 -17.24
N ARG A 172 -9.80 8.51 -17.50
CA ARG A 172 -9.56 7.93 -18.83
C ARG A 172 -10.66 6.95 -19.24
N CYS A 173 -11.19 6.17 -18.30
CA CYS A 173 -12.10 5.05 -18.61
C CYS A 173 -13.58 5.35 -18.33
N CYS A 174 -13.89 6.26 -17.42
CA CYS A 174 -15.22 6.44 -16.82
C CYS A 174 -15.79 7.85 -17.05
N ILE A 175 -15.53 8.46 -18.21
CA ILE A 175 -15.87 9.86 -18.57
C ILE A 175 -17.36 10.24 -18.30
N ASN A 176 -18.27 9.26 -18.19
CA ASN A 176 -19.70 9.46 -17.95
C ASN A 176 -20.25 8.78 -16.67
N GLN A 177 -19.41 8.42 -15.69
CA GLN A 177 -19.90 7.83 -14.42
C GLN A 177 -19.54 8.68 -13.19
N PRO A 178 -20.42 8.77 -12.18
CA PRO A 178 -20.17 9.58 -10.99
C PRO A 178 -18.93 9.10 -10.22
N ALA A 179 -18.02 10.04 -9.95
CA ALA A 179 -16.72 9.83 -9.29
C ALA A 179 -16.78 9.11 -7.92
N ALA A 180 -17.96 9.06 -7.29
CA ALA A 180 -18.20 8.47 -5.98
C ALA A 180 -18.05 6.93 -5.92
N SER A 181 -17.82 6.27 -7.05
CA SER A 181 -17.74 4.80 -7.15
C SER A 181 -16.34 4.25 -7.42
N CYS A 182 -15.34 5.11 -7.70
CA CYS A 182 -14.01 4.63 -8.08
C CYS A 182 -13.21 4.17 -6.86
N ARG A 183 -13.06 2.85 -6.74
CA ARG A 183 -12.24 2.16 -5.74
C ARG A 183 -10.81 2.07 -6.27
N LEU A 184 -9.83 2.14 -5.37
CA LEU A 184 -8.39 2.19 -5.68
C LEU A 184 -7.96 0.97 -6.51
N ALA A 185 -7.77 1.16 -7.82
CA ALA A 185 -7.09 0.22 -8.69
C ALA A 185 -5.59 0.54 -8.62
N ALA A 186 -4.84 -0.38 -8.02
CA ALA A 186 -3.38 -0.35 -8.00
C ALA A 186 -2.80 -1.10 -9.20
#